data_AF-A0A520DBC2-F1
#
_entry.id   AF-A0A520DBC2-F1
#
_cell.length_a   1.000
_cell.length_b   1.000
_cell.length_c   1.000
_cell.angle_alpha   90.00
_cell.angle_beta   90.00
_cell.angle_gamma   90.00
#
_symmetry.space_group_name_H-M   'P 1'
#
loop_
_entity.id
_entity.type
_entity.pdbx_description
1 polymer ?
#
loop_
_entity_poly.entity_id
_entity_poly.type
_entity_poly.pdbx_seq_one_letter_code
_entity_poly.pdbx_strand_id
1 'polypeptide(L)' 'SILQSFPKKYIFFNKNEEISTVSIARQIGNAVPVRLGQVIAKSIKKHLSI' A
#
# COMPACT_ATOMS: atom_id res chain seq x y z
N SER A 1 -6.71 7.45 -9.34
CA SER A 1 -6.21 6.82 -8.10
C SER A 1 -5.06 7.66 -7.59
N ILE A 2 -4.95 7.84 -6.27
CA ILE A 2 -3.70 8.23 -5.60
C ILE A 2 -2.62 7.21 -6.01
N LEU A 3 -1.40 7.65 -6.33
CA LEU A 3 -0.36 6.87 -7.04
C LEU A 3 -0.15 5.43 -6.52
N GLN A 4 -0.40 5.16 -5.24
CA GLN A 4 -0.17 3.85 -4.61
C GLN A 4 -1.44 3.03 -4.30
N SER A 5 -2.62 3.52 -4.67
CA SER A 5 -3.90 2.81 -4.51
C SER A 5 -4.19 2.32 -3.08
N PHE A 6 -3.73 3.05 -2.06
CA PHE A 6 -4.12 2.79 -0.68
C PHE A 6 -5.65 2.94 -0.50
N PRO A 7 -6.27 2.14 0.40
CA PRO A 7 -7.66 2.35 0.78
C PRO A 7 -7.91 3.76 1.30
N LYS A 8 -9.11 4.32 1.06
CA LYS A 8 -9.47 5.68 1.52
C LYS A 8 -9.30 5.90 3.04
N LYS A 9 -9.40 4.83 3.82
CA LYS A 9 -9.29 4.84 5.29
C LYS A 9 -7.96 4.25 5.79
N TYR A 10 -6.93 4.21 4.93
CA TYR A 10 -5.61 3.73 5.34
C TYR A 10 -4.98 4.69 6.35
N ILE A 11 -4.47 4.14 7.45
CA ILE A 11 -3.82 4.90 8.52
C ILE A 11 -2.31 4.81 8.27
N PHE A 12 -1.69 5.91 7.86
CA PHE A 12 -0.24 5.97 7.60
C PHE A 12 0.58 6.13 8.88
N PHE A 13 -0.02 6.69 9.93
CA PHE A 13 0.63 6.97 11.21
C PHE A 13 -0.41 7.16 12.32
N ASN A 14 0.00 6.97 13.58
CA ASN A 14 -0.87 7.22 14.73
C ASN A 14 -0.96 8.72 15.03
N LYS A 15 -2.13 9.19 15.47
CA LYS A 15 -2.37 10.62 15.76
C LYS A 15 -1.49 11.20 16.88
N ASN A 16 -0.93 10.35 17.73
CA ASN A 16 -0.16 10.75 18.92
C ASN A 16 1.35 10.54 18.75
N GLU A 17 1.82 10.18 17.55
CA GLU A 17 3.24 10.03 17.26
C GLU A 17 3.79 11.31 16.63
N GLU A 18 4.96 11.76 17.07
CA GLU A 18 5.73 12.73 16.30
C GLU A 18 6.28 12.04 15.05
N ILE A 19 5.86 12.47 13.86
CA ILE A 19 6.29 11.84 12.61
C ILE A 19 7.02 12.80 11.70
N SER A 20 8.16 12.32 11.17
CA SER A 20 8.85 12.97 10.06
C SER A 20 8.09 12.77 8.75
N THR A 21 7.60 13.87 8.18
CA THR A 21 6.96 13.89 6.86
C THR A 21 7.86 13.30 5.78
N VAL A 22 9.19 13.53 5.87
CA VAL A 22 10.18 12.98 4.93
C VAL A 22 10.22 11.46 5.00
N SER A 23 10.19 10.91 6.22
CA SER A 23 10.18 9.45 6.42
C SER A 23 8.91 8.82 5.85
N ILE A 24 7.73 9.40 6.11
CA ILE A 24 6.46 8.90 5.55
C ILE A 24 6.47 8.98 4.02
N ALA A 25 6.88 10.11 3.44
CA ALA A 25 6.90 10.30 2.00
C ALA A 25 7.79 9.23 1.32
N ARG A 26 8.95 8.93 1.90
CA ARG A 26 9.82 7.84 1.42
C ARG A 26 9.15 6.47 1.52
N GLN A 27 8.48 6.16 2.64
CA GLN A 27 7.76 4.89 2.78
C GLN A 27 6.63 4.74 1.77
N ILE A 28 5.85 5.80 1.54
CA ILE A 28 4.78 5.84 0.52
C ILE A 28 5.38 5.69 -0.88
N GLY A 29 6.47 6.39 -1.18
CA GLY A 29 7.14 6.34 -2.48
C GLY A 29 7.71 4.96 -2.81
N ASN A 30 8.31 4.29 -1.81
CA ASN A 30 8.92 2.97 -1.96
C ASN A 30 7.90 1.81 -1.91
N ALA A 31 6.65 2.08 -1.52
CA ALA A 31 5.62 1.06 -1.48
C ALA A 31 5.26 0.58 -2.89
N VAL A 32 4.89 -0.70 -2.99
CA VAL A 32 4.25 -1.24 -4.20
C VAL A 32 2.77 -0.89 -4.17
N PRO A 33 2.15 -0.47 -5.30
CA PRO A 33 0.73 -0.15 -5.33
C PRO A 33 -0.13 -1.31 -4.83
N VAL A 34 -1.00 -1.07 -3.85
CA VAL A 34 -1.80 -2.13 -3.20
C VAL A 34 -2.62 -2.92 -4.22
N ARG A 35 -3.19 -2.23 -5.21
CA ARG A 35 -3.98 -2.87 -6.26
C ARG A 35 -3.14 -3.78 -7.15
N LEU A 36 -1.88 -3.44 -7.42
CA LEU A 36 -0.99 -4.28 -8.21
C LEU A 36 -0.71 -5.60 -7.47
N GLY A 37 -0.38 -5.52 -6.18
CA GLY A 37 -0.20 -6.71 -5.35
C GLY A 37 -1.43 -7.62 -5.33
N GLN A 38 -2.63 -7.05 -5.23
CA GLN A 38 -3.89 -7.81 -5.29
C GLN A 38 -4.09 -8.56 -6.62
N VAL A 39 -3.78 -7.91 -7.75
CA VAL A 39 -3.95 -8.53 -9.07
C VAL A 39 -2.94 -9.66 -9.27
N ILE A 40 -1.69 -9.46 -8.85
CA ILE A 40 -0.65 -10.50 -8.87
C ILE A 40 -1.09 -11.70 -8.03
N ALA A 41 -1.54 -11.47 -6.79
CA ALA A 41 -2.02 -12.54 -5.91
C ALA A 41 -3.19 -13.32 -6.53
N LYS A 42 -4.15 -12.63 -7.15
CA LYS A 42 -5.26 -13.28 -7.88
C LYS A 42 -4.76 -14.14 -9.04
N SER A 43 -3.77 -13.67 -9.80
CA SER A 43 -3.17 -14.43 -10.89
C SER A 43 -2.49 -15.71 -10.38
N ILE A 44 -1.73 -15.61 -9.28
CA ILE A 44 -1.08 -16.75 -8.64
C ILE A 44 -2.12 -17.76 -8.15
N LYS A 45 -3.15 -17.29 -7.44
CA LYS A 45 -4.26 -18.13 -6.97
C LYS A 45 -4.97 -18.86 -8.09
N LYS A 46 -5.31 -18.14 -9.17
CA LYS A 46 -5.90 -18.73 -10.39
C LYS A 46 -5.01 -19.81 -10.99
N HIS A 47 -3.70 -19.58 -11.06
CA HIS A 47 -2.74 -20.57 -11.56
C HIS A 47 -2.70 -21.83 -10.69
N LEU A 48 -2.80 -21.65 -9.36
CA LEU A 48 -2.80 -22.75 -8.38
C LEU A 48 -4.19 -23.38 -8.15
N SER A 49 -5.25 -22.84 -8.76
CA SER A 49 -6.66 -23.25 -8.56
C SER A 49 -7.13 -23.18 -7.10
N ILE A 50 -6.75 -22.12 -6.38
CA ILE A 50 -7.14 -21.81 -4.98
C ILE A 50 -7.79 -20.43 -4.82
#